data_AF-A0A085NLJ0-F1
#
_entry.id   AF-A0A085NLJ0-F1
#
_cell.length_a   1.000
_cell.length_b   1.000
_cell.length_c   1.000
_cell.angle_alpha   90.00
_cell.angle_beta   90.00
_cell.angle_gamma   90.00
#
_symmetry.space_group_name_H-M   'P 1'
#
loop_
_entity.id
_entity.type
_entity.pdbx_description
1 polymer ?
#
loop_
_entity_poly.entity_id
_entity_poly.type
_entity_poly.pdbx_seq_one_letter_code
_entity_poly.pdbx_strand_id
1 'polypeptide(L)'
;MVSYYRQACLLCLLGITASWLVSAEESLQSPIIGCHFGDHEECDELCKRSNWLYGHCLHMDNATLKCQCYPYKEPLNPAVCTKEQHEACQQNCINRGELIGGYCYPHTSGKANRSTPRCSCFRRPSDSA
;
A
#
# COMPACT_ATOMS: atom_id res chain seq x y z
N MET A 1 25.65 -25.46 56.90
CA MET A 1 25.32 -24.62 55.72
C MET A 1 26.54 -24.62 54.82
N VAL A 2 26.35 -25.18 53.63
CA VAL A 2 27.35 -25.74 52.71
C VAL A 2 28.10 -24.62 51.97
N SER A 3 29.40 -24.46 52.23
CA SER A 3 30.54 -24.86 51.39
C SER A 3 30.58 -24.23 49.99
N TYR A 4 31.38 -23.16 49.88
CA TYR A 4 31.98 -22.68 48.64
C TYR A 4 32.80 -23.80 47.98
N TYR A 5 32.55 -24.09 46.71
CA TYR A 5 33.42 -24.96 45.91
C TYR A 5 33.80 -24.28 44.60
N ARG A 6 35.05 -23.80 44.55
CA ARG A 6 35.84 -23.61 43.33
C ARG A 6 36.64 -24.90 43.16
N GLN A 7 36.35 -25.70 42.14
CA GLN A 7 37.34 -26.63 41.60
C GLN A 7 37.00 -27.01 40.16
N ALA A 8 38.03 -26.85 39.33
CA ALA A 8 38.02 -27.12 37.91
C ALA A 8 37.72 -28.59 37.61
N CYS A 9 36.93 -28.85 36.57
CA CYS A 9 36.93 -30.15 35.91
C CYS A 9 37.06 -29.92 34.39
N LEU A 10 38.30 -30.06 33.92
CA LEU A 10 38.63 -30.38 32.54
C LEU A 10 37.76 -31.57 32.10
N LEU A 11 36.82 -31.36 31.17
CA LEU A 11 36.43 -32.35 30.17
C LEU A 11 35.87 -31.60 28.95
N CYS A 12 36.71 -30.78 28.32
CA CYS A 12 36.66 -30.66 26.88
C CYS A 12 37.31 -31.93 26.34
N LEU A 13 36.55 -32.80 25.68
CA LEU A 13 36.89 -33.47 24.42
C LEU A 13 35.96 -34.67 24.17
N LEU A 14 35.40 -34.65 22.96
CA LEU A 14 34.72 -35.71 22.20
C LEU A 14 33.19 -35.84 22.36
N GLY A 15 32.49 -35.20 21.42
CA GLY A 15 31.08 -35.43 21.12
C GLY A 15 30.63 -34.66 19.87
N ILE A 16 31.06 -35.11 18.70
CA ILE A 16 30.67 -34.56 17.39
C ILE A 16 29.23 -34.98 17.06
N THR A 17 28.54 -34.15 16.27
CA THR A 17 27.24 -34.31 15.58
C THR A 17 26.04 -33.88 16.45
N ALA A 18 25.18 -32.95 16.06
CA ALA A 18 24.74 -32.61 14.73
C ALA A 18 24.82 -31.09 14.49
N SER A 19 25.46 -30.76 13.37
CA SER A 19 25.35 -29.49 12.68
C SER A 19 23.88 -29.14 12.44
N TRP A 20 23.32 -28.22 13.23
CA TRP A 20 22.17 -27.44 12.79
C TRP A 20 22.71 -26.24 12.01
N LEU A 21 23.22 -26.51 10.81
CA LEU A 21 23.33 -25.49 9.77
C LEU A 21 21.90 -25.23 9.32
N VAL A 22 21.24 -24.27 9.97
CA VAL A 22 20.07 -23.59 9.38
C VAL A 22 20.59 -22.95 8.09
N SER A 23 20.39 -23.65 6.97
CA SER A 23 20.46 -23.04 5.66
C SER A 23 19.26 -22.10 5.58
N ALA A 24 19.52 -20.82 5.83
CA ALA A 24 18.68 -19.79 5.24
C ALA A 24 18.91 -19.91 3.73
N GLU A 25 18.06 -20.70 3.06
CA GLU A 25 17.82 -20.52 1.64
C GLU A 25 17.16 -19.14 1.51
N GLU A 26 18.01 -18.12 1.46
CA GLU A 26 17.68 -16.82 0.95
C GLU A 26 17.37 -17.05 -0.52
N SER A 27 16.10 -17.30 -0.81
CA SER A 27 15.61 -17.44 -2.18
C SER A 27 16.09 -16.19 -2.91
N LEU A 28 17.03 -16.37 -3.85
CA LEU A 28 17.45 -15.37 -4.82
C LEU A 28 16.24 -15.06 -5.72
N GLN A 29 15.26 -14.38 -5.14
CA GLN A 29 14.13 -13.82 -5.85
C GLN A 29 14.74 -12.70 -6.68
N SER A 30 14.82 -12.94 -7.98
CA SER A 30 15.35 -11.95 -8.92
C SER A 30 14.63 -10.62 -8.64
N PRO A 31 15.36 -9.50 -8.52
CA PRO A 31 14.74 -8.23 -8.22
C PRO A 31 13.68 -7.95 -9.28
N ILE A 32 12.44 -7.75 -8.84
CA ILE A 32 11.34 -7.43 -9.74
C ILE A 32 11.60 -6.01 -10.24
N ILE A 33 12.07 -5.91 -11.47
CA ILE A 33 12.29 -4.63 -12.16
C ILE A 33 10.92 -4.22 -12.72
N GLY A 34 10.28 -3.24 -12.09
CA GLY A 34 8.96 -2.77 -12.49
C GLY A 34 8.08 -2.38 -11.31
N CYS A 35 6.80 -2.12 -11.62
CA CYS A 35 5.76 -1.87 -10.63
C CYS A 35 5.00 -3.16 -10.34
N HIS A 36 4.78 -3.45 -9.07
CA HIS A 36 3.86 -4.48 -8.64
C HIS A 36 2.41 -4.02 -8.77
N PHE A 37 1.49 -4.97 -8.78
CA PHE A 37 0.05 -4.66 -8.77
C PHE A 37 -0.34 -3.74 -7.60
N GLY A 38 0.20 -3.98 -6.40
CA GLY A 38 -0.01 -3.13 -5.23
C GLY A 38 0.50 -1.69 -5.42
N ASP A 39 1.61 -1.50 -6.15
CA ASP A 39 2.15 -0.16 -6.44
C ASP A 39 1.21 0.64 -7.35
N HIS A 40 0.57 -0.04 -8.31
CA HIS A 40 -0.43 0.60 -9.16
C HIS A 40 -1.68 0.99 -8.35
N GLU A 41 -2.15 0.14 -7.44
CA GLU A 41 -3.27 0.45 -6.56
C GLU A 41 -2.95 1.63 -5.64
N GLU A 42 -1.77 1.62 -4.99
CA GLU A 42 -1.36 2.71 -4.11
C GLU A 42 -1.22 4.04 -4.86
N CYS A 43 -0.60 4.03 -6.05
CA CYS A 43 -0.51 5.23 -6.88
C CYS A 43 -1.89 5.75 -7.31
N ASP A 44 -2.81 4.85 -7.66
CA ASP A 44 -4.17 5.23 -8.01
C ASP A 44 -4.92 5.88 -6.83
N GLU A 45 -4.79 5.31 -5.63
CA GLU A 45 -5.35 5.86 -4.39
C GLU A 45 -4.80 7.27 -4.08
N LEU A 46 -3.47 7.43 -4.13
CA LEU A 46 -2.79 8.71 -3.87
C LEU A 46 -3.21 9.80 -4.85
N CYS A 47 -3.28 9.47 -6.15
CA CYS A 47 -3.69 10.41 -7.18
C CYS A 47 -5.17 10.82 -7.01
N LYS A 48 -6.07 9.86 -6.74
CA LYS A 48 -7.50 10.14 -6.55
C LYS A 48 -7.79 11.01 -5.33
N ARG A 49 -7.08 10.80 -4.21
CA ARG A 49 -7.16 11.69 -3.03
C ARG A 49 -6.64 13.10 -3.30
N SER A 50 -5.91 13.29 -4.40
CA SER A 50 -5.33 14.57 -4.82
C SER A 50 -6.05 15.21 -6.02
N ASN A 51 -7.32 14.86 -6.24
CA ASN A 51 -8.17 15.37 -7.33
C ASN A 51 -7.74 15.00 -8.76
N TRP A 52 -7.11 13.84 -8.93
CA TRP A 52 -6.84 13.25 -10.24
C TRP A 52 -7.83 12.13 -10.58
N LEU A 53 -7.96 11.81 -11.86
CA LEU A 53 -8.90 10.78 -12.35
C LEU A 53 -8.41 9.37 -11.97
N TYR A 54 -7.11 9.13 -12.18
CA TYR A 54 -6.43 7.89 -11.81
C TYR A 54 -4.91 8.12 -11.71
N GLY A 55 -4.23 7.16 -11.08
CA GLY A 55 -2.78 7.11 -10.97
C GLY A 55 -2.21 5.83 -11.57
N HIS A 56 -0.96 5.87 -12.01
CA HIS A 56 -0.23 4.70 -12.47
C HIS A 56 1.21 4.75 -11.97
N CYS A 57 1.69 3.63 -11.44
CA CYS A 57 3.09 3.48 -11.09
C CYS A 57 3.97 3.44 -12.35
N LEU A 58 5.09 4.15 -12.30
CA LEU A 58 6.18 4.12 -13.27
C LEU A 58 7.47 3.66 -12.59
N HIS A 59 8.22 2.80 -13.27
CA HIS A 59 9.56 2.40 -12.90
C HIS A 59 10.54 3.02 -13.88
N MET A 60 11.34 4.00 -13.42
CA MET A 60 12.30 4.70 -14.29
C MET A 60 13.70 4.06 -14.26
N ASP A 61 14.05 3.43 -13.14
CA ASP A 61 15.29 2.69 -12.91
C ASP A 61 15.12 1.74 -11.69
N ASN A 62 16.15 0.95 -11.40
CA ASN A 62 16.16 -0.06 -10.33
C ASN A 62 15.97 0.49 -8.89
N ALA A 63 15.82 1.81 -8.71
CA ALA A 63 15.78 2.45 -7.39
C ALA A 63 14.56 3.36 -7.18
N THR A 64 13.92 3.87 -8.25
CA THR A 64 12.95 4.97 -8.12
C THR A 64 11.58 4.59 -8.66
N LEU A 65 10.67 4.28 -7.74
CA LEU A 65 9.23 4.20 -8.00
C LEU A 65 8.63 5.63 -8.04
N LYS A 66 7.83 5.93 -9.06
CA LYS A 66 7.09 7.21 -9.17
C LYS A 66 5.63 6.99 -9.55
N CYS A 67 4.72 7.74 -8.95
CA CYS A 67 3.32 7.79 -9.39
C CYS A 67 3.13 8.86 -10.46
N GLN A 68 2.53 8.47 -11.59
CA GLN A 68 2.04 9.38 -12.61
C GLN A 68 0.53 9.53 -12.45
N CYS A 69 0.06 10.76 -12.22
CA CYS A 69 -1.36 11.08 -12.12
C CYS A 69 -1.91 11.62 -13.44
N TYR A 70 -3.14 11.22 -13.77
CA TYR A 70 -3.81 11.59 -15.02
C TYR A 70 -5.03 12.46 -14.73
N PRO A 71 -5.15 13.64 -15.35
CA PRO A 71 -6.14 14.62 -14.94
C PRO A 71 -7.54 14.21 -15.41
N TYR A 72 -8.55 14.74 -14.72
CA TYR A 72 -9.89 14.78 -15.29
C TYR A 72 -9.86 15.55 -16.61
N LYS A 73 -10.59 15.05 -17.61
CA LYS A 73 -10.74 15.75 -18.89
C LYS A 73 -11.81 16.82 -18.76
N GLU A 74 -11.65 17.90 -19.52
CA GLU A 74 -12.75 18.84 -19.71
C GLU A 74 -14.01 18.09 -20.15
N PRO A 75 -15.18 18.44 -19.61
CA PRO A 75 -15.47 19.67 -18.87
C PRO A 75 -15.49 19.50 -17.34
N LEU A 76 -14.87 18.44 -16.81
CA LEU A 76 -14.86 18.18 -15.38
C LEU A 76 -13.89 19.13 -14.66
N ASN A 77 -14.40 19.87 -13.68
CA ASN A 77 -13.61 20.67 -12.77
C ASN A 77 -13.20 19.83 -11.54
N PRO A 78 -11.92 19.45 -11.39
CA PRO A 78 -11.45 18.70 -10.23
C PRO A 78 -11.58 19.46 -8.90
N ALA A 79 -11.60 20.79 -8.93
CA ALA A 79 -11.66 21.62 -7.72
C ALA A 79 -13.01 21.55 -6.98
N VAL A 80 -14.04 20.91 -7.56
CA VAL A 80 -15.30 20.69 -6.84
C VAL A 80 -15.13 19.76 -5.65
N CYS A 81 -14.10 18.90 -5.67
CA CYS A 81 -13.72 18.04 -4.56
C CYS A 81 -12.74 18.74 -3.63
N THR A 82 -13.27 19.27 -2.53
CA THR A 82 -12.46 19.88 -1.47
C THR A 82 -11.88 18.83 -0.54
N LYS A 83 -10.95 19.23 0.32
CA LYS A 83 -10.39 18.35 1.36
C LYS A 83 -11.49 17.79 2.25
N GLU A 84 -12.44 18.63 2.67
CA GLU A 84 -13.55 18.24 3.53
C GLU A 84 -14.47 17.21 2.84
N GLN A 85 -14.65 17.30 1.53
CA GLN A 85 -15.42 16.31 0.77
C GLN A 85 -14.69 14.97 0.68
N HIS A 86 -13.37 14.96 0.49
CA HIS A 86 -12.58 13.73 0.57
C HIS A 86 -12.69 13.08 1.94
N GLU A 87 -12.54 13.86 3.02
CA GLU A 87 -12.69 13.36 4.39
C GLU A 87 -14.10 12.80 4.64
N ALA A 88 -15.14 13.48 4.17
CA ALA A 88 -16.52 13.00 4.27
C ALA A 88 -16.73 11.68 3.51
N CYS A 89 -16.22 11.56 2.27
CA CYS A 89 -16.30 10.33 1.49
C CYS A 89 -15.49 9.19 2.14
N GLN A 90 -14.30 9.50 2.67
CA GLN A 90 -13.45 8.58 3.41
C GLN A 90 -14.21 7.97 4.58
N GLN A 91 -14.79 8.81 5.45
CA GLN A 91 -15.54 8.36 6.62
C GLN A 91 -16.82 7.61 6.24
N ASN A 92 -17.54 8.05 5.19
CA ASN A 92 -18.73 7.36 4.71
C ASN A 92 -18.42 5.92 4.29
N CYS A 93 -17.34 5.71 3.54
CA CYS A 93 -16.92 4.38 3.11
C CYS A 93 -16.49 3.50 4.27
N ILE A 94 -15.69 4.03 5.22
CA ILE A 94 -15.29 3.30 6.43
C ILE A 94 -16.53 2.87 7.24
N ASN A 95 -17.50 3.77 7.42
CA ASN A 95 -18.75 3.47 8.15
C ASN A 95 -19.62 2.40 7.46
N ARG A 96 -19.37 2.13 6.17
CA ARG A 96 -20.05 1.09 5.38
C ARG A 96 -19.26 -0.22 5.31
N GLY A 97 -18.11 -0.30 6.00
CA GLY A 97 -17.27 -1.50 6.09
C GLY A 97 -16.08 -1.53 5.13
N GLU A 98 -15.85 -0.47 4.34
CA GLU A 98 -14.73 -0.40 3.40
C GLU A 98 -13.45 0.05 4.14
N LEU A 99 -12.50 -0.86 4.35
CA LEU A 99 -11.32 -0.66 5.23
C LEU A 99 -10.41 0.49 4.79
N ILE A 100 -10.31 0.73 3.48
CA ILE A 100 -9.42 1.75 2.88
C ILE A 100 -10.09 3.12 2.86
N GLY A 101 -11.43 3.15 2.92
CA GLY A 101 -12.25 4.34 2.79
C GLY A 101 -12.55 4.71 1.35
N GLY A 102 -12.50 5.99 1.02
CA GLY A 102 -13.03 6.52 -0.24
C GLY A 102 -12.55 7.91 -0.57
N TYR A 103 -12.98 8.40 -1.72
CA TYR A 103 -12.56 9.67 -2.30
C TYR A 103 -13.72 10.39 -2.96
N CYS A 104 -13.59 11.71 -3.04
CA CYS A 104 -14.47 12.54 -3.84
C CYS A 104 -14.02 12.54 -5.31
N TYR A 105 -14.96 12.53 -6.25
CA TYR A 105 -14.70 12.76 -7.67
C TYR A 105 -15.75 13.68 -8.31
N PRO A 106 -15.38 14.49 -9.32
CA PRO A 106 -16.30 15.25 -10.15
C PRO A 106 -17.07 14.32 -11.10
N HIS A 107 -18.40 14.34 -10.99
CA HIS A 107 -19.30 13.59 -11.86
C HIS A 107 -20.05 14.51 -12.82
N THR A 108 -20.25 14.08 -14.07
CA THR A 108 -21.05 14.82 -15.06
C THR A 108 -22.54 14.70 -14.72
N SER A 109 -23.19 15.78 -14.33
CA SER A 109 -24.65 15.81 -14.34
C SER A 109 -25.11 16.19 -15.76
N GLY A 110 -26.21 15.62 -16.25
CA GLY A 110 -26.76 15.96 -17.59
C GLY A 110 -27.26 17.41 -17.76
N LYS A 111 -26.95 18.30 -16.81
CA LYS A 111 -27.32 19.73 -16.82
C LYS A 111 -26.07 20.60 -16.95
N ALA A 112 -26.26 21.87 -17.30
CA ALA A 112 -25.21 22.85 -17.60
C ALA A 112 -24.10 23.02 -16.53
N ASN A 113 -24.29 22.54 -15.30
CA ASN A 113 -23.23 22.40 -14.29
C ASN A 113 -22.55 21.04 -14.43
N ARG A 114 -21.37 21.06 -15.03
CA ARG A 114 -20.69 19.88 -15.56
C ARG A 114 -19.89 19.10 -14.51
N SER A 115 -19.87 19.50 -13.24
CA SER A 115 -19.13 18.79 -12.18
C SER A 115 -19.87 18.84 -10.86
N THR A 116 -20.48 17.71 -10.49
CA THR A 116 -21.08 17.50 -9.17
C THR A 116 -20.17 16.57 -8.37
N PRO A 117 -19.75 16.93 -7.15
CA PRO A 117 -18.95 16.02 -6.33
C PRO A 117 -19.75 14.78 -5.94
N ARG A 118 -19.12 13.61 -6.04
CA ARG A 118 -19.67 12.29 -5.68
C ARG A 118 -18.61 11.52 -4.90
N CYS A 119 -19.05 10.57 -4.08
CA CYS A 119 -18.16 9.68 -3.35
C CYS A 119 -18.01 8.33 -4.07
N SER A 120 -16.80 7.79 -4.07
CA SER A 120 -16.52 6.39 -4.40
C SER A 120 -15.66 5.77 -3.30
N CYS A 121 -15.89 4.50 -2.99
CA CYS A 121 -15.05 3.76 -2.05
C CYS A 121 -13.93 3.06 -2.82
N PHE A 122 -12.74 3.03 -2.23
CA PHE A 122 -11.67 2.17 -2.71
C PHE A 122 -12.03 0.72 -2.40
N ARG A 123 -11.85 -0.18 -3.36
CA ARG A 123 -12.12 -1.61 -3.21
C ARG A 123 -10.89 -2.37 -3.65
N ARG A 124 -10.42 -3.31 -2.83
CA ARG A 124 -9.45 -4.30 -3.29
C ARG A 124 -10.19 -5.50 -3.89
N PRO A 125 -9.62 -6.13 -4.94
CA PRO A 125 -10.19 -7.34 -5.52
C PRO A 125 -10.44 -8.47 -4.50
N SER A 126 -9.68 -8.51 -3.40
CA SER A 126 -9.85 -9.49 -2.31
C SER A 126 -11.13 -9.31 -1.49
N ASP A 127 -11.72 -8.12 -1.50
CA ASP A 127 -12.85 -7.76 -0.62
C ASP A 127 -14.21 -7.99 -1.31
N SER A 128 -14.19 -8.56 -2.52
CA SER A 128 -15.38 -8.87 -3.34
C SER A 128 -15.76 -10.36 -3.34
N ALA A 129 -15.21 -11.14 -2.42
CA ALA A 129 -15.42 -12.59 -2.29
C ALA A 129 -16.61 -12.95 -1.37
#